data_AF-A0AAW1PUQ4-F1
#
_entry.id   AF-A0AAW1PUQ4-F1
#
_cell.length_a   1.000
_cell.length_b   1.000
_cell.length_c   1.000
_cell.angle_alpha   90.00
_cell.angle_beta   90.00
_cell.angle_gamma   90.00
#
_symmetry.space_group_name_H-M   'P 1'
#
loop_
_entity.id
_entity.type
_entity.pdbx_description
1 polymer ?
#
loop_
_entity_poly.entity_id
_entity_poly.type
_entity_poly.pdbx_seq_one_letter_code
_entity_poly.pdbx_strand_id
1 'polypeptide(L)'
;MSAWKIIINVFLPPPLILTILLLTPAPRNLHRSVLTFVDYSLGIRFVGLLSVLHFALLVTGAAFLNTMRETYFLDTKDRRADDVSPNVAFSQLGKKWRAERNFWISFLCFFLWLLLWRLYGLLKTHAKLEDQIVPGGRPSPATRPTSSPKKVT
;
A
#
# COMPACT_ATOMS: atom_id res chain seq x y z
N MET A 1 -5.50 -19.38 11.93
CA MET A 1 -4.27 -18.55 12.10
C MET A 1 -4.62 -17.33 12.93
N SER A 2 -3.76 -16.87 13.85
CA SER A 2 -4.02 -15.63 14.60
C SER A 2 -4.16 -14.45 13.62
N ALA A 3 -5.14 -13.57 13.82
CA ALA A 3 -5.39 -12.39 12.97
C ALA A 3 -4.11 -11.56 12.74
N TRP A 4 -3.25 -11.51 13.76
CA TRP A 4 -1.94 -10.87 13.69
C TRP A 4 -1.00 -11.46 12.62
N LYS A 5 -1.00 -12.78 12.47
CA LYS A 5 -0.20 -13.47 11.44
C LYS A 5 -0.69 -13.12 10.03
N ILE A 6 -1.99 -12.88 9.85
CA ILE A 6 -2.55 -12.47 8.57
C ILE A 6 -2.07 -11.06 8.22
N ILE A 7 -2.13 -10.12 9.17
CA ILE A 7 -1.65 -8.75 8.96
C ILE A 7 -0.17 -8.74 8.54
N ILE A 8 0.69 -9.47 9.25
CA ILE A 8 2.13 -9.47 8.94
C ILE A 8 2.42 -10.20 7.63
N ASN A 9 1.90 -11.41 7.43
CA ASN A 9 2.35 -12.23 6.29
C ASN A 9 1.63 -11.90 4.98
N VAL A 10 0.46 -11.27 5.04
CA VAL A 10 -0.36 -10.98 3.86
C VAL A 10 -0.37 -9.50 3.52
N PHE A 11 -0.50 -8.60 4.51
CA PHE A 11 -0.69 -7.17 4.23
C PHE A 11 0.61 -6.35 4.21
N LEU A 12 1.69 -6.83 4.82
CA LEU A 12 2.97 -6.11 4.87
C LEU A 12 3.86 -6.31 3.63
N PRO A 13 3.98 -7.52 3.04
CA PRO A 13 4.85 -7.72 1.87
C PRO A 13 4.42 -6.97 0.60
N PRO A 14 3.12 -6.95 0.21
CA PRO A 14 2.69 -6.28 -1.02
C PRO A 14 3.06 -4.79 -1.08
N PRO A 15 2.73 -3.94 -0.09
CA PRO A 15 3.05 -2.52 -0.20
C PRO A 15 4.55 -2.27 -0.18
N LEU A 16 5.33 -3.10 0.51
CA LEU A 16 6.78 -3.01 0.54
C LEU A 16 7.39 -3.30 -0.83
N ILE A 17 7.01 -4.42 -1.46
CA ILE A 17 7.51 -4.81 -2.79
C ILE A 17 7.09 -3.78 -3.85
N LEU A 18 5.82 -3.37 -3.87
CA LEU A 18 5.32 -2.41 -4.85
C LEU A 18 5.95 -1.03 -4.67
N THR A 19 6.20 -0.60 -3.43
CA THR A 19 6.89 0.67 -3.16
C THR A 19 8.34 0.62 -3.63
N ILE A 20 9.08 -0.46 -3.38
CA ILE A 20 10.45 -0.62 -3.88
C ILE A 20 10.47 -0.62 -5.41
N LEU A 21 9.52 -1.33 -6.03
CA LEU A 21 9.41 -1.39 -7.48
C LEU A 21 9.14 -0.02 -8.10
N LEU A 22 8.33 0.83 -7.44
CA LEU A 22 8.07 2.21 -7.87
C LEU A 22 9.22 3.19 -7.58
N LEU A 23 9.97 2.98 -6.51
CA LEU A 23 11.12 3.82 -6.15
C LEU A 23 12.36 3.51 -6.98
N THR A 24 12.43 2.32 -7.59
CA THR A 24 13.58 1.93 -8.41
C THR A 24 13.65 2.78 -9.67
N PRO A 25 14.74 3.53 -9.91
CA PRO A 25 14.90 4.33 -11.11
C PRO A 25 15.06 3.40 -12.33
N ALA A 26 13.96 3.19 -13.05
CA ALA A 26 13.91 2.30 -14.22
C ALA A 26 13.81 3.11 -15.53
N PRO A 27 14.31 2.57 -16.66
CA PRO A 27 14.12 3.18 -17.98
C PRO A 27 12.63 3.34 -18.30
N ARG A 28 12.28 4.38 -19.07
CA ARG A 28 10.91 4.87 -19.32
C ARG A 28 9.88 3.76 -19.62
N ASN A 29 10.26 2.78 -20.45
CA ASN A 29 9.36 1.69 -20.84
C ASN A 29 9.05 0.76 -19.66
N LEU A 30 10.06 0.42 -18.84
CA LEU A 30 9.87 -0.39 -17.65
C LEU A 30 9.05 0.34 -16.60
N HIS A 31 9.27 1.65 -16.43
CA HIS A 31 8.47 2.46 -15.51
C HIS A 31 6.98 2.46 -15.89
N ARG A 32 6.65 2.54 -17.19
CA ARG A 32 5.27 2.42 -17.67
C ARG A 32 4.68 1.04 -17.39
N SER A 33 5.42 -0.04 -17.68
CA SER A 33 4.97 -1.41 -17.39
C SER A 33 4.73 -1.65 -15.90
N VAL A 34 5.64 -1.18 -15.05
CA VAL A 34 5.49 -1.22 -13.59
C VAL A 34 4.25 -0.45 -13.15
N LEU A 35 4.04 0.76 -13.68
CA LEU A 35 2.87 1.57 -13.33
C LEU A 35 1.56 0.88 -13.74
N THR A 36 1.51 0.26 -14.93
CA THR A 36 0.34 -0.51 -15.39
C THR A 36 0.11 -1.75 -14.53
N PHE A 37 1.18 -2.46 -14.14
CA PHE A 37 1.08 -3.60 -13.24
C PHE A 37 0.55 -3.20 -11.86
N VAL A 38 1.07 -2.10 -11.30
CA VAL A 38 0.60 -1.54 -10.04
C VAL A 38 -0.86 -1.08 -10.16
N ASP A 39 -1.24 -0.42 -11.26
CA ASP A 39 -2.63 -0.01 -11.51
C ASP A 39 -3.58 -1.22 -11.57
N TYR A 40 -3.15 -2.30 -12.25
CA TYR A 40 -3.92 -3.53 -12.32
C TYR A 40 -4.08 -4.19 -10.95
N SER A 41 -2.99 -4.36 -10.20
CA SER A 41 -2.98 -5.03 -8.89
C SER A 41 -3.76 -4.25 -7.82
N LEU A 42 -3.65 -2.92 -7.80
CA LEU A 42 -4.35 -2.06 -6.84
C LEU A 42 -5.79 -1.75 -7.27
N GLY A 43 -6.05 -1.83 -8.58
CA GLY A 43 -7.33 -1.53 -9.21
C GLY A 43 -8.32 -2.70 -9.21
N ILE A 44 -7.93 -3.91 -8.77
CA ILE A 44 -8.86 -5.03 -8.60
C ILE A 44 -9.97 -4.58 -7.63
N ARG A 45 -11.22 -4.62 -8.10
CA ARG A 45 -12.40 -4.21 -7.33
C ARG A 45 -13.00 -5.47 -6.69
N PHE A 46 -13.16 -5.46 -5.36
CA PHE A 46 -13.78 -6.58 -4.65
C PHE A 46 -15.31 -6.48 -4.66
N VAL A 47 -15.86 -5.32 -4.28
CA VAL A 47 -17.32 -5.07 -4.27
C VAL A 47 -17.56 -3.65 -4.76
N GLY A 48 -17.95 -3.51 -6.04
CA GLY A 48 -18.39 -2.27 -6.69
C GLY A 48 -17.40 -1.10 -6.69
N LEU A 49 -17.20 -0.48 -5.52
CA LEU A 49 -16.45 0.76 -5.28
C LEU A 49 -15.14 0.55 -4.50
N LEU A 50 -14.99 -0.52 -3.72
CA LEU A 50 -13.78 -0.76 -2.93
C LEU A 50 -12.72 -1.47 -3.75
N SER A 51 -11.66 -0.73 -4.12
CA SER A 51 -10.44 -1.33 -4.68
C SER A 51 -9.59 -1.97 -3.58
N VAL A 52 -8.68 -2.88 -3.95
CA VAL A 52 -7.73 -3.53 -3.03
C VAL A 52 -7.01 -2.51 -2.15
N LEU A 53 -6.60 -1.39 -2.73
CA LEU A 53 -5.92 -0.31 -2.01
C LEU A 53 -6.79 0.28 -0.88
N HIS A 54 -8.05 0.59 -1.15
CA HIS A 54 -8.95 1.14 -0.14
C HIS A 54 -9.23 0.11 0.95
N PHE A 55 -9.45 -1.14 0.56
CA PHE A 55 -9.65 -2.23 1.50
C PHE A 55 -8.43 -2.44 2.41
N ALA A 56 -7.23 -2.47 1.83
CA ALA A 56 -5.99 -2.63 2.58
C ALA A 56 -5.72 -1.47 3.52
N LEU A 57 -5.99 -0.22 3.10
CA LEU A 57 -5.91 0.96 3.97
C LEU A 57 -6.89 0.89 5.14
N LEU A 58 -8.14 0.45 4.90
CA LEU A 58 -9.13 0.29 5.97
C LEU A 58 -8.71 -0.79 6.97
N VAL A 59 -8.26 -1.96 6.48
CA VAL A 59 -7.86 -3.08 7.35
C VAL A 59 -6.61 -2.73 8.16
N THR A 60 -5.57 -2.19 7.50
CA THR A 60 -4.32 -1.82 8.18
C THR A 60 -4.50 -0.60 9.08
N GLY A 61 -5.35 0.36 8.70
CA GLY A 61 -5.73 1.49 9.54
C GLY A 61 -6.51 1.07 10.79
N ALA A 62 -7.49 0.16 10.65
CA ALA A 62 -8.21 -0.39 11.80
C ALA A 62 -7.28 -1.17 12.73
N ALA A 63 -6.36 -1.97 12.19
CA ALA A 63 -5.34 -2.68 12.97
C ALA A 63 -4.42 -1.70 13.71
N PHE A 64 -3.96 -0.64 13.05
CA PHE A 64 -3.15 0.41 13.66
C PHE A 64 -3.88 1.10 14.82
N LEU A 65 -5.11 1.55 14.61
CA LEU A 65 -5.92 2.17 15.66
C LEU A 65 -6.15 1.24 16.84
N ASN A 66 -6.39 -0.06 16.59
CA ASN A 66 -6.54 -1.05 17.65
C ASN A 66 -5.25 -1.18 18.48
N THR A 67 -4.09 -1.28 17.83
CA THR A 67 -2.79 -1.36 18.54
C THR A 67 -2.41 -0.06 19.24
N MET A 68 -2.74 1.10 18.68
CA MET A 68 -2.55 2.41 19.31
C MET A 68 -3.36 2.49 20.60
N ARG A 69 -4.65 2.11 20.53
CA ARG A 69 -5.53 2.04 21.68
C ARG A 69 -4.95 1.11 22.75
N GLU A 70 -4.55 -0.11 22.39
CA GLU A 70 -3.98 -1.09 23.32
C GLU A 70 -2.72 -0.55 24.02
N THR A 71 -1.78 0.02 23.27
CA THR A 71 -0.55 0.62 23.84
C THR A 71 -0.87 1.77 24.79
N TYR A 72 -1.81 2.65 24.43
CA TYR A 72 -2.23 3.76 25.29
C TYR A 72 -2.89 3.30 26.60
N PHE A 73 -3.76 2.29 26.52
CA PHE A 73 -4.40 1.71 27.71
C PHE A 73 -3.42 0.99 28.63
N LEU A 74 -2.36 0.39 28.08
CA LEU A 74 -1.32 -0.27 28.87
C LEU A 74 -0.41 0.74 29.56
N ASP A 75 -0.02 1.82 28.87
CA ASP A 75 0.83 2.86 29.45
C ASP A 75 0.13 3.63 30.59
N THR A 76 -1.18 3.85 30.46
CA THR A 76 -1.99 4.49 31.52
C THR A 76 -2.24 3.59 32.74
N LYS A 77 -2.25 2.26 32.57
CA LYS A 77 -2.39 1.30 33.68
C LYS A 77 -1.10 1.12 34.49
N ASP A 78 0.06 1.27 33.85
CA ASP A 78 1.39 1.12 34.46
C ASP A 78 1.61 2.13 35.61
N ARG A 79 1.04 3.34 35.48
CA ARG A 79 1.18 4.42 36.47
C ARG A 79 0.46 4.19 37.81
N ARG A 80 -0.23 3.05 38.00
CA ARG A 80 -0.99 2.73 39.22
C ARG A 80 -0.44 1.51 39.96
N ALA A 81 0.73 1.02 39.58
CA ALA A 81 1.26 -0.28 39.98
C ALA A 81 2.40 -0.19 41.01
N ASP A 82 2.36 0.77 41.94
CA ASP A 82 3.44 0.95 42.93
C ASP A 82 3.51 -0.18 43.98
N ASP A 83 2.57 -1.13 43.99
CA ASP A 83 2.44 -2.13 45.06
C ASP A 83 2.18 -3.57 44.55
N VAL A 84 2.83 -3.95 43.44
CA VAL A 84 2.61 -5.27 42.80
C VAL A 84 3.82 -6.20 42.94
N SER A 85 3.55 -7.49 43.18
CA SER A 85 4.57 -8.54 43.21
C SER A 85 5.50 -8.50 41.97
N PRO A 86 6.83 -8.72 42.13
CA PRO A 86 7.79 -8.69 41.03
C PRO A 86 7.42 -9.58 39.83
N ASN A 87 6.80 -10.74 40.07
CA ASN A 87 6.36 -11.64 39.00
C ASN A 87 5.26 -11.03 38.13
N VAL A 88 4.38 -10.23 38.73
CA VAL A 88 3.32 -9.52 38.01
C VAL A 88 3.90 -8.34 37.24
N ALA A 89 4.89 -7.64 37.82
CA ALA A 89 5.61 -6.57 37.13
C ALA A 89 6.27 -7.08 35.84
N PHE A 90 7.03 -8.19 35.90
CA PHE A 90 7.64 -8.79 34.70
C PHE A 90 6.60 -9.18 33.63
N SER A 91 5.45 -9.70 34.04
CA SER A 91 4.35 -10.02 33.12
C SER A 91 3.77 -8.77 32.44
N GLN A 92 3.65 -7.66 33.16
CA GLN A 92 3.19 -6.38 32.63
C GLN A 92 4.20 -5.76 31.67
N LEU A 93 5.49 -5.74 32.01
CA LEU A 93 6.55 -5.31 31.09
C LEU A 93 6.53 -6.13 29.79
N GLY A 94 6.36 -7.45 29.88
CA GLY A 94 6.24 -8.31 28.71
C GLY A 94 5.01 -8.01 27.85
N LYS A 95 3.89 -7.61 28.44
CA LYS A 95 2.70 -7.18 27.69
C LYS A 95 2.93 -5.82 27.01
N LYS A 96 3.54 -4.87 27.71
CA LYS A 96 3.89 -3.55 27.19
C LYS A 96 4.80 -3.65 25.96
N TRP A 97 5.88 -4.42 26.07
CA TRP A 97 6.81 -4.63 24.96
C TRP A 97 6.13 -5.25 23.73
N ARG A 98 5.25 -6.25 23.92
CA ARG A 98 4.49 -6.84 22.81
C ARG A 98 3.54 -5.83 22.16
N ALA A 99 2.84 -5.03 22.96
CA ALA A 99 1.93 -4.01 22.46
C ALA A 99 2.67 -2.92 21.67
N GLU A 100 3.80 -2.43 22.19
CA GLU A 100 4.64 -1.44 21.51
C GLU A 100 5.19 -1.99 20.18
N ARG A 101 5.72 -3.21 20.18
CA ARG A 101 6.18 -3.85 18.93
C ARG A 101 5.04 -3.97 17.91
N ASN A 102 3.86 -4.39 18.36
CA ASN A 102 2.71 -4.54 17.47
C ASN A 102 2.25 -3.17 16.93
N PHE A 103 2.31 -2.12 17.74
CA PHE A 103 2.07 -0.73 17.33
C PHE A 103 3.03 -0.27 16.24
N TRP A 104 4.34 -0.49 16.39
CA TRP A 104 5.31 -0.09 15.38
C TRP A 104 5.12 -0.84 14.05
N ILE A 105 4.81 -2.14 14.12
CA ILE A 105 4.57 -2.97 12.92
C ILE A 105 3.28 -2.54 12.21
N SER A 106 2.19 -2.30 12.94
CA SER A 106 0.92 -1.87 12.34
C SER A 106 1.01 -0.45 11.78
N PHE A 107 1.72 0.45 12.46
CA PHE A 107 2.04 1.79 12.00
C PHE A 107 2.83 1.74 10.68
N LEU A 108 3.93 0.99 10.64
CA LEU A 108 4.75 0.84 9.44
C LEU A 108 3.94 0.26 8.27
N CYS A 109 3.14 -0.78 8.53
CA CYS A 109 2.29 -1.40 7.51
C CYS A 109 1.29 -0.40 6.93
N PHE A 110 0.54 0.30 7.79
CA PHE A 110 -0.41 1.33 7.37
C PHE A 110 0.27 2.48 6.62
N PHE A 111 1.41 2.95 7.12
CA PHE A 111 2.20 4.00 6.50
C PHE A 111 2.71 3.60 5.11
N LEU A 112 3.17 2.35 4.92
CA LEU A 112 3.57 1.83 3.62
C LEU A 112 2.41 1.82 2.62
N TRP A 113 1.20 1.46 3.04
CA TRP A 113 0.01 1.54 2.18
C TRP A 113 -0.35 2.99 1.82
N LEU A 114 -0.25 3.92 2.77
CA LEU A 114 -0.46 5.35 2.49
C LEU A 114 0.58 5.91 1.52
N LEU A 115 1.84 5.56 1.74
CA LEU A 115 2.95 5.99 0.90
C LEU A 115 2.80 5.42 -0.51
N LEU A 116 2.45 4.14 -0.64
CA LEU A 116 2.15 3.51 -1.92
C LEU A 116 1.02 4.25 -2.65
N TRP A 117 -0.09 4.54 -1.97
CA TRP A 117 -1.21 5.29 -2.53
C TRP A 117 -0.77 6.66 -3.06
N ARG A 118 -0.01 7.40 -2.25
CA ARG A 118 0.47 8.74 -2.61
C ARG A 118 1.46 8.71 -3.77
N LEU A 119 2.47 7.83 -3.71
CA LEU A 119 3.47 7.70 -4.77
C LEU A 119 2.82 7.27 -6.09
N TYR A 120 1.99 6.24 -6.06
CA TYR A 120 1.28 5.79 -7.25
C TYR A 120 0.45 6.91 -7.89
N GLY A 121 -0.28 7.71 -7.08
CA GLY A 121 -1.04 8.85 -7.58
C GLY A 121 -0.16 9.94 -8.22
N LEU A 122 0.99 10.24 -7.61
CA LEU A 122 1.97 11.19 -8.15
C LEU A 122 2.56 10.69 -9.47
N LEU A 123 3.02 9.44 -9.52
CA LEU A 123 3.62 8.85 -10.72
C LEU A 123 2.61 8.75 -11.87
N LYS A 124 1.34 8.44 -11.57
CA LYS A 124 0.26 8.43 -12.58
C LYS A 124 0.00 9.83 -13.15
N THR A 125 0.08 10.86 -12.32
CA THR A 125 -0.06 12.26 -12.75
C THR A 125 1.13 12.69 -13.60
N HIS A 126 2.35 12.34 -13.17
CA HIS A 126 3.57 12.61 -13.91
C HIS A 126 3.56 11.95 -15.30
N ALA A 127 3.20 10.67 -15.38
CA ALA A 127 3.09 9.96 -16.66
C ALA A 127 2.09 10.62 -17.62
N LYS A 128 0.93 11.07 -17.11
CA LYS A 128 -0.07 11.81 -17.91
C LYS A 128 0.45 13.15 -18.42
N LEU A 129 1.22 13.87 -17.60
CA LEU A 129 1.82 15.16 -17.99
C LEU A 129 2.92 14.95 -19.04
N GLU A 130 3.76 13.92 -18.88
CA GLU A 130 4.75 13.56 -19.89
C GLU A 130 4.11 13.25 -21.25
N ASP A 131 2.98 12.53 -21.26
CA ASP A 131 2.25 12.22 -22.49
C ASP A 131 1.67 13.48 -23.18
N GLN A 132 1.37 14.55 -22.42
CA GLN A 132 0.90 15.82 -22.97
C GLN A 132 2.04 16.72 -23.49
N ILE A 133 3.21 16.65 -22.85
CA ILE A 133 4.39 17.48 -23.18
C ILE A 133 5.17 16.93 -24.38
N VAL A 134 5.01 15.64 -24.73
CA VAL A 134 5.62 15.04 -25.92
C VAL A 134 4.60 14.86 -27.06
N PRO A 135 4.21 15.93 -27.78
CA PRO A 135 3.45 15.79 -29.02
C PRO A 135 4.42 15.33 -30.13
N GLY A 136 4.70 14.02 -30.24
CA GLY A 136 5.56 13.53 -31.34
C GLY A 136 6.24 12.16 -31.17
N GLY A 137 6.04 11.44 -30.07
CA GLY A 137 6.60 10.10 -29.90
C GLY A 137 5.81 9.04 -30.67
N ARG A 138 6.13 8.84 -31.96
CA ARG A 138 5.70 7.78 -32.91
C ARG A 138 4.33 7.09 -32.65
N PRO A 139 3.34 7.23 -33.55
CA PRO A 139 2.16 6.37 -33.50
C PRO A 139 2.56 4.89 -33.64
N SER A 140 1.99 4.06 -32.78
CA SER A 140 2.08 2.60 -32.86
C SER A 140 1.64 2.13 -34.26
N PRO A 141 2.36 1.21 -34.94
CA PRO A 141 2.00 0.73 -36.26
C PRO A 141 0.87 -0.31 -36.17
N ALA A 142 -0.29 0.12 -35.72
CA ALA A 142 -1.55 -0.61 -35.81
C ALA A 142 -2.62 0.49 -35.91
N THR A 143 -3.03 0.94 -37.08
CA THR A 143 -3.85 0.16 -38.01
C THR A 143 -3.84 0.98 -39.31
N ARG A 144 -3.25 0.46 -40.40
CA ARG A 144 -3.39 1.08 -41.72
C ARG A 144 -4.78 0.67 -42.23
N PRO A 145 -5.76 1.58 -42.39
CA PRO A 145 -6.96 1.23 -43.12
C PRO A 145 -6.55 1.06 -44.57
N THR A 146 -6.68 -0.16 -45.08
CA THR A 146 -6.57 -0.50 -46.49
C THR A 146 -7.69 0.24 -47.23
N SER A 147 -7.37 1.39 -47.83
CA SER A 147 -8.25 2.05 -48.79
C SER A 147 -8.26 1.23 -50.08
N SER A 148 -9.32 0.46 -50.28
CA SER A 148 -9.65 -0.09 -51.60
C SER A 148 -10.23 1.02 -52.49
N PRO A 149 -9.73 1.23 -53.72
CA PRO A 149 -10.32 2.21 -54.62
C PRO A 149 -11.62 1.66 -55.22
N LYS A 150 -12.75 2.33 -54.96
CA LYS A 150 -14.00 2.10 -55.70
C LYS A 150 -13.81 2.59 -57.14
N LYS A 151 -13.85 1.65 -58.10
CA LYS A 151 -13.96 1.95 -59.53
C LYS A 151 -15.29 2.67 -59.79
N VAL A 152 -15.21 3.78 -60.52
CA VAL A 152 -16.33 4.46 -61.16
C VAL A 152 -16.57 3.77 -62.49
N THR A 153 -17.79 3.25 -62.68
CA THR A 153 -18.42 2.91 -63.96
C THR A 153 -19.90 3.15 -63.79
#